data_AF-A0A3L7J1D8-F1
#
_entry.id   AF-A0A3L7J1D8-F1
#
_cell.length_a   1.000
_cell.length_b   1.000
_cell.length_c   1.000
_cell.angle_alpha   90.00
_cell.angle_beta   90.00
_cell.angle_gamma   90.00
#
_symmetry.space_group_name_H-M   'P 1'
#
loop_
_entity.id
_entity.type
_entity.pdbx_description
1 polymer ?
#
loop_
_entity_poly.entity_id
_entity_poly.type
_entity_poly.pdbx_seq_one_letter_code
_entity_poly.pdbx_strand_id
1 'polypeptide(L)' 'MTADLILASAVAGAAGAAYLTAIAYAVVTILRSPKLETWGRAFWVAALVCVPLVAMVVWFVAGPRPFDTALSFSRR' A
#
# COMPACT_ATOMS: atom_id res chain seq x y z
N MET A 1 21.51 6.83 13.67
CA MET A 1 21.31 7.30 12.28
C MET A 1 21.31 6.15 11.28
N THR A 2 22.32 5.26 11.25
CA THR A 2 22.34 4.12 10.32
C THR A 2 21.42 2.96 10.74
N ALA A 3 21.38 2.62 12.04
CA ALA A 3 20.52 1.54 12.55
C ALA A 3 19.02 1.81 12.34
N ASP A 4 18.60 3.07 12.53
CA ASP A 4 17.20 3.50 12.36
C ASP A 4 16.75 3.37 10.89
N LEU A 5 17.64 3.73 9.95
CA LEU A 5 17.39 3.59 8.51
C LEU A 5 17.32 2.12 8.08
N ILE A 6 18.16 1.26 8.66
CA ILE A 6 18.13 -0.19 8.38
C ILE A 6 16.81 -0.78 8.88
N LEU A 7 16.37 -0.44 10.10
CA LEU A 7 15.11 -0.93 10.64
C LEU A 7 13.92 -0.43 9.81
N ALA A 8 13.89 0.85 9.45
CA ALA A 8 12.82 1.44 8.64
C ALA A 8 12.72 0.78 7.25
N SER A 9 13.85 0.55 6.58
CA SER A 9 13.87 -0.10 5.26
C SER A 9 13.48 -1.58 5.33
N ALA A 10 13.91 -2.30 6.37
CA ALA A 10 13.51 -3.69 6.59
C ALA A 10 12.00 -3.82 6.82
N VAL A 11 11.42 -2.95 7.66
CA VAL A 11 9.97 -2.92 7.92
C VAL A 11 9.20 -2.55 6.66
N ALA A 12 9.63 -1.53 5.92
CA ALA A 12 9.00 -1.14 4.66
C ALA A 12 9.06 -2.26 3.62
N GLY A 13 10.20 -2.94 3.50
CA GLY A 13 10.38 -4.09 2.61
C GLY A 13 9.49 -5.27 2.99
N ALA A 14 9.43 -5.61 4.28
CA ALA A 14 8.57 -6.68 4.79
C ALA A 14 7.07 -6.36 4.58
N ALA A 15 6.65 -5.13 4.85
CA ALA A 15 5.29 -4.67 4.61
C ALA A 15 4.94 -4.74 3.11
N GLY A 16 5.83 -4.28 2.23
CA GLY A 16 5.66 -4.37 0.79
C GLY A 16 5.55 -5.82 0.30
N ALA A 17 6.40 -6.71 0.79
CA ALA A 17 6.35 -8.14 0.47
C ALA A 17 5.04 -8.78 0.95
N ALA A 18 4.63 -8.53 2.20
CA ALA A 18 3.36 -9.03 2.75
C ALA A 18 2.16 -8.55 1.92
N TYR A 19 2.18 -7.28 1.51
CA TYR A 19 1.14 -6.69 0.66
C TYR A 19 1.03 -7.40 -0.70
N LEU A 20 2.15 -7.60 -1.40
CA LEU A 20 2.18 -8.34 -2.67
C LEU A 20 1.70 -9.78 -2.50
N THR A 21 2.09 -10.43 -1.40
CA THR A 21 1.66 -11.80 -1.09
C THR A 21 0.16 -11.88 -0.85
N ALA A 22 -0.42 -10.90 -0.15
CA ALA A 22 -1.86 -10.79 0.07
C ALA A 22 -2.62 -10.57 -1.24
N ILE A 23 -2.11 -9.74 -2.15
CA ILE A 23 -2.68 -9.54 -3.49
C ILE A 23 -2.66 -10.86 -4.27
N ALA A 24 -1.50 -11.53 -4.35
CA ALA A 24 -1.38 -12.79 -5.07
C ALA A 24 -2.32 -13.86 -4.49
N TYR A 25 -2.39 -13.96 -3.16
CA TYR A 25 -3.30 -14.88 -2.48
C TYR A 25 -4.76 -14.58 -2.81
N ALA A 26 -5.17 -13.30 -2.80
CA ALA A 26 -6.51 -12.90 -3.15
C ALA A 26 -6.84 -13.25 -4.62
N VAL A 27 -5.95 -12.98 -5.57
CA VAL A 27 -6.12 -13.37 -6.98
C VAL A 27 -6.29 -14.89 -7.09
N VAL A 28 -5.43 -15.68 -6.47
CA VAL A 28 -5.52 -17.15 -6.49
C VAL A 28 -6.84 -17.63 -5.86
N THR A 29 -7.28 -17.02 -4.77
CA THR A 29 -8.54 -17.35 -4.09
C THR A 29 -9.76 -17.03 -4.96
N ILE A 30 -9.77 -15.87 -5.61
CA ILE A 30 -10.79 -15.47 -6.58
C ILE A 30 -10.78 -16.43 -7.78
N LEU A 31 -9.59 -16.83 -8.25
CA LEU A 31 -9.46 -17.75 -9.38
C LEU A 31 -9.91 -19.18 -9.05
N ARG A 32 -9.68 -19.63 -7.82
CA ARG A 32 -10.06 -20.98 -7.39
C ARG A 32 -11.50 -21.07 -6.91
N SER A 33 -12.20 -19.95 -6.75
CA SER A 33 -13.56 -19.95 -6.21
C SER A 33 -14.59 -20.37 -7.27
N PRO A 34 -15.25 -21.54 -7.11
CA PRO A 34 -16.28 -22.00 -8.05
C PRO A 34 -17.63 -21.28 -7.87
N LYS A 35 -17.75 -20.43 -6.83
CA LYS A 35 -18.96 -19.69 -6.47
C LYS A 35 -19.10 -18.31 -7.13
N LEU A 36 -18.09 -17.85 -7.86
CA LEU A 36 -18.07 -16.51 -8.44
C LEU A 36 -18.41 -16.55 -9.94
N GLU A 37 -19.53 -15.94 -10.30
CA GLU A 37 -19.90 -15.62 -11.67
C GLU A 37 -18.80 -14.77 -12.33
N THR A 38 -18.58 -14.95 -13.64
CA THR A 38 -17.45 -14.37 -14.40
C THR A 38 -17.25 -12.87 -14.15
N TRP A 39 -18.35 -12.12 -14.01
CA TRP A 39 -18.33 -10.68 -13.71
C TRP A 39 -17.87 -10.33 -12.29
N GLY A 40 -18.27 -11.12 -11.29
CA GLY A 40 -17.81 -10.92 -9.91
C GLY A 40 -16.30 -11.12 -9.77
N ARG A 41 -15.75 -12.04 -10.55
CA ARG A 41 -14.31 -12.33 -10.61
C ARG A 41 -13.51 -11.14 -11.15
N ALA A 42 -13.99 -10.51 -12.23
CA ALA A 42 -13.37 -9.32 -12.81
C ALA A 42 -13.45 -8.11 -11.87
N PHE A 43 -14.58 -7.92 -11.17
CA PHE A 43 -14.75 -6.83 -10.21
C PHE A 43 -13.78 -6.93 -9.04
N TRP A 44 -13.55 -8.14 -8.52
CA TRP A 44 -12.59 -8.36 -7.44
C TRP A 44 -11.14 -8.12 -7.86
N VAL A 45 -10.77 -8.52 -9.08
CA VAL A 45 -9.45 -8.20 -9.64
C VAL A 45 -9.29 -6.69 -9.81
N ALA A 46 -10.30 -6.01 -10.34
CA ALA A 46 -10.29 -4.55 -10.50
C ALA A 46 -10.19 -3.83 -9.15
N ALA A 47 -10.95 -4.25 -8.14
CA ALA A 47 -10.87 -3.71 -6.79
C ALA A 47 -9.46 -3.89 -6.19
N LEU A 48 -8.83 -5.05 -6.41
CA LEU A 48 -7.47 -5.34 -5.95
C LEU A 48 -6.41 -4.38 -6.54
N VAL A 49 -6.63 -3.88 -7.75
CA VAL A 49 -5.74 -2.91 -8.42
C VAL A 49 -6.10 -1.48 -8.04
N CYS A 50 -7.39 -1.15 -7.95
CA CYS A 50 -7.85 0.20 -7.63
C CYS A 50 -7.57 0.60 -6.18
N VAL A 51 -7.70 -0.32 -5.23
CA VAL A 51 -7.45 -0.04 -3.80
C VAL A 51 -6.02 0.48 -3.53
N PRO A 52 -4.93 -0.14 -4.04
CA PRO A 52 -3.59 0.42 -3.88
C PRO A 52 -3.44 1.81 -4.50
N LEU A 53 -4.05 2.05 -5.66
CA LEU A 53 -4.00 3.36 -6.31
C LEU A 53 -4.68 4.43 -5.45
N VAL A 54 -5.85 4.12 -4.89
CA VAL A 54 -6.55 5.02 -3.97
C VAL A 54 -5.73 5.23 -2.70
N ALA A 55 -5.15 4.17 -2.14
CA ALA A 55 -4.28 4.28 -0.95
C ALA A 55 -3.06 5.16 -1.22
N MET A 56 -2.44 5.05 -2.40
CA MET A 56 -1.32 5.88 -2.82
C MET A 56 -1.72 7.36 -2.97
N VAL A 57 -2.89 7.62 -3.57
CA VAL A 57 -3.44 8.99 -3.70
C VAL A 57 -3.74 9.58 -2.33
N VAL A 58 -4.39 8.82 -1.45
CA VAL A 58 -4.67 9.25 -0.06
C VAL A 58 -3.37 9.55 0.68
N TRP A 59 -2.36 8.70 0.54
CA TRP A 59 -1.04 8.93 1.14
C TRP A 59 -0.34 10.15 0.56
N PHE A 60 -0.47 10.43 -0.73
CA PHE A 60 0.12 11.63 -1.33
C PHE A 60 -0.54 12.93 -0.82
N VAL A 61 -1.86 12.90 -0.59
CA VAL A 61 -2.61 14.09 -0.12
C VAL A 61 -2.45 14.29 1.39
N ALA A 62 -2.63 13.23 2.18
CA ALA A 62 -2.68 13.27 3.64
C ALA A 62 -1.38 12.82 4.32
N GLY A 63 -0.37 12.42 3.53
CA GLY A 63 0.91 11.96 4.04
C GLY A 63 1.68 13.09 4.75
N PRO A 64 2.48 12.77 5.78
CA PRO A 64 3.29 13.75 6.48
C PRO A 64 4.21 14.50 5.50
N ARG A 65 4.03 15.83 5.38
CA ARG A 65 4.89 16.66 4.54
C ARG A 65 6.11 17.11 5.35
N PRO A 66 7.33 16.80 4.92
CA PRO A 66 8.55 17.20 5.64
C PRO A 66 8.82 18.71 5.59
N PHE A 67 8.07 19.49 4.79
CA PHE A 67 8.30 20.93 4.62
C PHE A 67 7.66 21.79 5.73
N ASP A 68 6.65 21.27 6.43
CA ASP A 68 5.94 22.03 7.46
C ASP A 68 6.78 22.22 8.74
N THR A 69 7.67 21.27 9.03
CA THR A 69 8.58 21.34 10.18
C THR A 69 9.73 22.35 9.94
N ALA A 70 10.22 22.47 8.71
CA ALA A 70 11.34 23.36 8.37
C ALA A 70 11.01 24.87 8.53
N LEU A 71 9.78 25.28 8.20
CA LEU A 71 9.37 26.69 8.32
C LEU A 71 9.11 27.12 9.77
N SER A 72 8.82 26.17 10.67
CA SER A 72 8.59 26.47 12.10
C SER A 72 9.88 26.77 12.88
N PHE A 73 11.04 26.29 12.41
CA PHE A 73 12.34 26.54 13.05
C PHE A 73 12.99 27.86 12.61
N SER A 74 12.66 28.38 11.42
CA SER A 74 13.21 29.64 10.89
C SER A 74 12.61 30.91 11.53
N ARG A 75 11.59 30.77 12.38
CA ARG A 75 10.87 31.89 13.01
C ARG A 75 11.15 31.99 14.52
N ARG A 76 12.36 31.63 14.96
CA ARG A 76 12.84 31.80 16.34
C ARG A 76 14.22 32.44 16.36
#